data_AF-A0A2H3SV75-F1
#
_entry.id   AF-A0A2H3SV75-F1
#
_cell.length_a   1.000
_cell.length_b   1.000
_cell.length_c   1.000
_cell.angle_alpha   90.00
_cell.angle_beta   90.00
_cell.angle_gamma   90.00
#
_symmetry.space_group_name_H-M   'P 1'
#
loop_
_entity.id
_entity.type
_entity.pdbx_description
1 polymer ?
#
loop_
_entity_poly.entity_id
_entity_poly.type
_entity_poly.pdbx_seq_one_letter_code
_entity_poly.pdbx_strand_id
1 'polypeptide(L)'
;MSSSKATDIPEKVPDLPPSFQETMASTPPIFKTQFACMTFNMFDRIRLINFTEAEVSGIKEVVAERWSPGLSHVQPYGESMEFRLRGRPWLHRSGGNDDSRRLMLRILEKLFDMGWVLQGAMEITLKSESKDSLIFRKQDPIPPPCDWICISFDNSDKLKIVDSPPKDLTDAILQTFGHDVRRKEITPDRAKMHLANMPWNPSGTDTVKTRIILLKLIETLERCGFTIYATIGSKGEDEEGAQDLLVCQRVKGWIPGAPIWHR
;
A
#
# COMPACT_ATOMS: atom_id res chain seq x y z
N MET A 1 -51.75 -10.58 65.37
CA MET A 1 -50.52 -11.40 65.26
C MET A 1 -50.37 -11.78 63.79
N SER A 2 -49.53 -11.06 63.06
CA SER A 2 -49.35 -11.21 61.61
C SER A 2 -48.18 -12.15 61.33
N SER A 3 -48.38 -13.17 60.50
CA SER A 3 -47.34 -14.11 60.06
C SER A 3 -46.67 -13.57 58.81
N SER A 4 -45.39 -13.19 58.91
CA SER A 4 -44.55 -12.83 57.76
C SER A 4 -44.02 -14.08 57.07
N LYS A 5 -44.40 -14.29 55.81
CA LYS A 5 -43.71 -15.21 54.89
C LYS A 5 -42.49 -14.49 54.31
N ALA A 6 -41.29 -14.95 54.62
CA ALA A 6 -40.07 -14.56 53.93
C ALA A 6 -40.03 -15.26 52.56
N THR A 7 -39.77 -14.49 51.50
CA THR A 7 -39.56 -14.95 50.13
C THR A 7 -38.10 -15.34 49.96
N ASP A 8 -37.81 -16.62 49.71
CA ASP A 8 -36.49 -17.08 49.31
C ASP A 8 -36.17 -16.58 47.90
N ILE A 9 -35.05 -15.86 47.76
CA ILE A 9 -34.48 -15.45 46.48
C ILE A 9 -33.44 -16.51 46.11
N PRO A 10 -33.48 -17.15 44.92
CA PRO A 10 -32.45 -18.11 44.55
C PRO A 10 -31.11 -17.40 44.35
N GLU A 11 -30.10 -17.86 45.06
CA GLU A 11 -28.72 -17.39 44.95
C GLU A 11 -28.21 -17.68 43.53
N LYS A 12 -27.85 -16.62 42.78
CA LYS A 12 -27.34 -16.73 41.41
C LYS A 12 -25.94 -17.33 41.46
N VAL A 13 -25.84 -18.62 41.22
CA VAL A 13 -24.56 -19.34 41.10
C VAL A 13 -23.67 -18.58 40.09
N PRO A 14 -22.42 -18.22 40.43
CA PRO A 14 -21.53 -17.58 39.47
C PRO A 14 -21.28 -18.54 38.31
N ASP A 15 -21.41 -18.07 37.07
CA ASP A 15 -21.08 -18.88 35.89
C ASP A 15 -19.62 -19.33 36.01
N LEU A 16 -19.43 -20.61 36.34
CA LEU A 16 -18.12 -21.22 36.40
C LEU A 16 -17.54 -21.23 34.98
N PRO A 17 -16.26 -20.88 34.79
CA PRO A 17 -15.63 -20.98 33.49
C PRO A 17 -15.71 -22.43 32.99
N PRO A 18 -15.90 -22.64 31.68
CA PRO A 18 -16.08 -23.96 31.10
C PRO A 18 -14.88 -24.85 31.44
N SER A 19 -15.15 -26.12 31.67
CA SER A 19 -14.13 -27.13 31.93
C SER A 19 -13.19 -27.29 30.72
N PHE A 20 -12.00 -27.81 30.98
CA PHE A 20 -11.03 -28.13 29.92
C PHE A 20 -11.63 -29.06 28.85
N GLN A 21 -12.48 -30.01 29.25
CA GLN A 21 -13.16 -30.93 28.34
C GLN A 21 -14.23 -30.23 27.49
N GLU A 22 -15.00 -29.30 28.06
CA GLU A 22 -15.96 -28.48 27.30
C GLU A 22 -15.27 -27.53 26.32
N THR A 23 -14.12 -26.99 26.70
CA THR A 23 -13.29 -26.14 25.84
C THR A 23 -12.77 -26.93 24.64
N MET A 24 -12.34 -28.18 24.85
CA MET A 24 -11.84 -29.07 23.79
C MET A 24 -12.97 -29.69 22.95
N ALA A 25 -14.19 -29.79 23.50
CA ALA A 25 -15.39 -30.26 22.79
C ALA A 25 -16.09 -29.15 21.99
N SER A 26 -15.81 -27.88 22.30
CA SER A 26 -16.24 -26.76 21.47
C SER A 26 -15.47 -26.79 20.15
N THR A 27 -16.18 -26.75 19.03
CA THR A 27 -15.55 -26.60 17.71
C THR A 27 -14.71 -25.32 17.77
N PRO A 28 -13.37 -25.38 17.61
CA PRO A 28 -12.58 -24.16 17.60
C PRO A 28 -13.17 -23.24 16.52
N PRO A 29 -13.28 -21.93 16.77
CA PRO A 29 -13.70 -21.01 15.71
C PRO A 29 -12.79 -21.28 14.51
N ILE A 30 -13.39 -21.66 13.38
CA ILE A 30 -12.64 -21.96 12.17
C ILE A 30 -11.96 -20.64 11.79
N PHE A 31 -10.67 -20.52 12.09
CA PHE A 31 -9.87 -19.38 11.67
C PHE A 31 -9.88 -19.37 10.15
N LYS A 32 -10.75 -18.54 9.56
CA LYS A 32 -10.87 -18.43 8.11
C LYS A 32 -10.03 -17.24 7.68
N THR A 33 -8.88 -17.53 7.07
CA THR A 33 -8.12 -16.49 6.40
C THR A 33 -8.97 -15.93 5.26
N GLN A 34 -9.18 -14.62 5.26
CA GLN A 34 -9.90 -13.93 4.21
C GLN A 34 -8.91 -13.24 3.27
N PHE A 35 -9.16 -13.38 1.97
CA PHE A 35 -8.37 -12.72 0.94
C PHE A 35 -9.26 -11.84 0.08
N ALA A 36 -8.74 -10.69 -0.33
CA ALA A 36 -9.40 -9.80 -1.27
C ALA A 36 -8.41 -9.42 -2.38
N CYS A 37 -8.93 -8.96 -3.51
CA CYS A 37 -8.12 -8.59 -4.66
C CYS A 37 -8.53 -7.22 -5.21
N MET A 38 -7.55 -6.37 -5.47
CA MET A 38 -7.73 -5.12 -6.20
C MET A 38 -6.96 -5.17 -7.52
N THR A 39 -7.58 -4.73 -8.60
CA THR A 39 -6.90 -4.61 -9.91
C THR A 39 -7.13 -3.22 -10.50
N PHE A 40 -6.15 -2.75 -11.27
CA PHE A 40 -6.29 -1.60 -12.15
C PHE A 40 -6.58 -2.10 -13.56
N ASN A 41 -7.62 -1.57 -14.22
CA ASN A 41 -8.04 -2.07 -15.53
C ASN A 41 -8.21 -0.95 -16.54
N MET A 42 -7.91 -1.25 -17.80
CA MET A 42 -7.87 -0.26 -18.89
C MET A 42 -7.01 0.95 -18.45
N PHE A 43 -7.53 2.17 -18.63
CA PHE A 43 -6.84 3.40 -18.23
C PHE A 43 -7.52 4.13 -17.07
N ASP A 44 -8.72 3.71 -16.66
CA ASP A 44 -9.61 4.48 -15.79
C ASP A 44 -10.39 3.65 -14.77
N ARG A 45 -10.11 2.34 -14.61
CA ARG A 45 -10.92 1.46 -13.76
C ARG A 45 -10.15 0.87 -12.60
N ILE A 46 -10.83 0.70 -11.49
CA ILE A 46 -10.40 -0.10 -10.33
C ILE A 46 -11.46 -1.16 -10.11
N ARG A 47 -11.06 -2.43 -9.90
CA ARG A 47 -11.99 -3.49 -9.49
C ARG A 47 -11.62 -4.00 -8.11
N LEU A 48 -12.63 -4.18 -7.29
CA LEU A 48 -12.56 -4.64 -5.91
C LEU A 48 -13.29 -5.98 -5.82
N ILE A 49 -12.56 -7.05 -5.51
CA ILE A 49 -13.08 -8.41 -5.42
C ILE A 49 -12.99 -8.88 -3.97
N ASN A 50 -14.09 -9.42 -3.46
CA ASN A 50 -14.22 -9.94 -2.09
C ASN A 50 -13.95 -8.92 -0.97
N PHE A 51 -14.35 -7.66 -1.20
CA PHE A 51 -14.45 -6.62 -0.18
C PHE A 51 -15.92 -6.42 0.21
N THR A 52 -16.18 -6.12 1.48
CA THR A 52 -17.51 -5.77 1.99
C THR A 52 -17.97 -4.39 1.49
N GLU A 53 -19.28 -4.11 1.55
CA GLU A 53 -19.82 -2.81 1.14
C GLU A 53 -19.20 -1.63 1.90
N ALA A 54 -18.93 -1.80 3.20
CA ALA A 54 -18.28 -0.79 4.02
C ALA A 54 -16.84 -0.48 3.55
N GLU A 55 -16.08 -1.52 3.20
CA GLU A 55 -14.71 -1.39 2.69
C GLU A 55 -14.69 -0.74 1.30
N VAL A 56 -15.63 -1.13 0.43
CA VAL A 56 -15.85 -0.50 -0.88
C VAL A 56 -16.19 0.98 -0.71
N SER A 57 -17.08 1.34 0.22
CA SER A 57 -17.42 2.73 0.53
C SER A 57 -16.19 3.51 1.01
N GLY A 58 -15.39 2.93 1.91
CA GLY A 58 -14.15 3.56 2.40
C GLY A 58 -13.15 3.85 1.28
N ILE A 59 -13.01 2.97 0.27
CA ILE A 59 -12.14 3.22 -0.88
C ILE A 59 -12.75 4.28 -1.81
N LYS A 60 -14.07 4.27 -1.99
CA LYS A 60 -14.79 5.27 -2.79
C LYS A 60 -14.56 6.70 -2.26
N GLU A 61 -14.58 6.87 -0.94
CA GLU A 61 -14.28 8.13 -0.26
C GLU A 61 -12.85 8.60 -0.56
N VAL A 62 -11.85 7.71 -0.49
CA VAL A 62 -10.47 8.01 -0.85
C VAL A 62 -10.35 8.50 -2.29
N VAL A 63 -11.02 7.82 -3.24
CA VAL A 63 -11.01 8.26 -4.64
C VAL A 63 -11.64 9.64 -4.78
N ALA A 64 -12.77 9.91 -4.11
CA ALA A 64 -13.42 11.21 -4.17
C ALA A 64 -12.56 12.35 -3.59
N GLU A 65 -11.80 12.07 -2.53
CA GLU A 65 -10.92 13.06 -1.89
C GLU A 65 -9.62 13.29 -2.67
N ARG A 66 -9.01 12.22 -3.21
CA ARG A 66 -7.63 12.25 -3.73
C ARG A 66 -7.53 12.33 -5.24
N TRP A 67 -8.61 12.04 -5.97
CA TRP A 67 -8.64 12.14 -7.42
C TRP A 67 -9.49 13.33 -7.84
N SER A 68 -8.85 14.46 -8.17
CA SER A 68 -9.56 15.71 -8.48
C SER A 68 -10.59 15.61 -9.62
N PRO A 69 -10.41 14.81 -10.69
CA PRO A 69 -11.47 14.59 -11.69
C PRO A 69 -12.69 13.83 -11.13
N GLY A 70 -12.50 13.06 -10.06
CA GLY A 70 -13.53 12.30 -9.36
C GLY A 70 -13.94 11.00 -10.08
N LEU A 71 -14.99 10.39 -9.54
CA LEU A 71 -15.61 9.18 -10.09
C LEU A 71 -16.57 9.52 -11.24
N SER A 72 -16.54 8.69 -12.29
CA SER A 72 -17.58 8.66 -13.32
C SER A 72 -18.81 7.91 -12.78
N HIS A 73 -18.64 6.65 -12.41
CA HIS A 73 -19.70 5.82 -11.82
C HIS A 73 -19.10 4.60 -11.09
N VAL A 74 -19.93 3.95 -10.27
CA VAL A 74 -19.63 2.72 -9.53
C VAL A 74 -20.69 1.69 -9.88
N GLN A 75 -20.28 0.47 -10.24
CA GLN A 75 -21.22 -0.57 -10.68
C GLN A 75 -20.70 -1.98 -10.36
N PRO A 76 -21.58 -2.97 -10.16
CA PRO A 76 -21.19 -4.37 -10.19
C PRO A 76 -20.58 -4.75 -11.54
N TYR A 77 -19.53 -5.56 -11.52
CA TYR A 77 -18.91 -6.14 -12.71
C TYR A 77 -18.48 -7.58 -12.41
N GLY A 78 -19.29 -8.56 -12.83
CA GLY A 78 -19.12 -9.95 -12.39
C GLY A 78 -19.18 -10.04 -10.86
N GLU A 79 -18.20 -10.70 -10.25
CA GLU A 79 -18.06 -10.84 -8.79
C GLU A 79 -17.27 -9.69 -8.13
N SER A 80 -17.12 -8.56 -8.84
CA SER A 80 -16.39 -7.39 -8.36
C SER A 80 -17.26 -6.14 -8.30
N MET A 81 -16.86 -5.17 -7.49
CA MET A 81 -17.30 -3.80 -7.63
C MET A 81 -16.30 -3.03 -8.50
N GLU A 82 -16.76 -2.43 -9.60
CA GLU A 82 -15.94 -1.64 -10.50
C GLU A 82 -16.17 -0.14 -10.26
N PHE A 83 -15.07 0.57 -10.02
CA PHE A 83 -15.03 2.02 -10.04
C PHE A 83 -14.51 2.48 -11.38
N ARG A 84 -15.27 3.34 -12.06
CA ARG A 84 -14.78 4.07 -13.22
C ARG A 84 -14.45 5.50 -12.82
N LEU A 85 -13.21 5.91 -13.02
CA LEU A 85 -12.69 7.23 -12.69
C LEU A 85 -12.82 8.15 -13.90
N ARG A 86 -13.00 9.46 -13.69
CA ARG A 86 -12.88 10.43 -14.78
C ARG A 86 -11.42 10.63 -15.16
N GLY A 87 -11.14 10.82 -16.44
CA GLY A 87 -9.77 10.92 -16.96
C GLY A 87 -9.13 9.56 -17.21
N ARG A 88 -7.80 9.49 -17.17
CA ARG A 88 -7.02 8.27 -17.46
C ARG A 88 -5.84 8.13 -16.49
N PRO A 89 -6.09 7.84 -15.20
CA PRO A 89 -5.05 7.71 -14.19
C PRO A 89 -4.03 6.61 -14.49
N TRP A 90 -4.44 5.51 -15.12
CA TRP A 90 -3.58 4.33 -15.32
C TRP A 90 -2.94 4.26 -16.72
N LEU A 91 -3.13 5.32 -17.51
CA LEU A 91 -2.45 5.45 -18.80
C LEU A 91 -0.95 5.68 -18.56
N HIS A 92 -0.12 4.92 -19.27
CA HIS A 92 1.32 5.13 -19.25
C HIS A 92 1.67 6.53 -19.79
N ARG A 93 2.58 7.22 -19.11
CA ARG A 93 3.06 8.55 -19.49
C ARG A 93 4.55 8.62 -19.22
N SER A 94 5.31 9.29 -20.09
CA SER A 94 6.71 9.60 -19.81
C SER A 94 6.82 10.39 -18.50
N GLY A 95 7.59 9.87 -17.55
CA GLY A 95 7.70 10.42 -16.20
C GLY A 95 6.49 10.20 -15.30
N GLY A 96 5.54 9.35 -15.70
CA GLY A 96 4.36 8.95 -14.93
C GLY A 96 3.38 10.07 -14.60
N ASN A 97 2.38 9.73 -13.77
CA ASN A 97 1.40 10.66 -13.22
C ASN A 97 1.48 10.63 -11.69
N ASP A 98 1.98 11.71 -11.09
CA ASP A 98 2.18 11.80 -9.64
C ASP A 98 0.85 11.75 -8.87
N ASP A 99 -0.25 12.25 -9.45
CA ASP A 99 -1.59 12.18 -8.82
C ASP A 99 -2.14 10.75 -8.85
N SER A 100 -1.89 10.00 -9.92
CA SER A 100 -2.25 8.57 -9.97
C SER A 100 -1.48 7.76 -8.92
N ARG A 101 -0.20 8.09 -8.72
CA ARG A 101 0.65 7.44 -7.71
C ARG A 101 0.18 7.75 -6.30
N ARG A 102 -0.19 9.01 -6.02
CA ARG A 102 -0.80 9.42 -4.74
C ARG A 102 -2.13 8.70 -4.50
N LEU A 103 -2.99 8.62 -5.52
CA LEU A 103 -4.25 7.91 -5.43
C LEU A 103 -4.04 6.44 -5.06
N MET A 104 -3.13 5.75 -5.77
CA MET A 104 -2.77 4.36 -5.45
C MET A 104 -2.26 4.23 -4.01
N LEU A 105 -1.33 5.10 -3.60
CA LEU A 105 -0.75 5.10 -2.26
C LEU A 105 -1.83 5.23 -1.17
N ARG A 106 -2.76 6.18 -1.33
CA ARG A 106 -3.84 6.41 -0.36
C ARG A 106 -4.88 5.29 -0.32
N ILE A 107 -5.13 4.62 -1.45
CA ILE A 107 -5.98 3.43 -1.46
C ILE A 107 -5.30 2.28 -0.68
N LEU A 108 -4.00 2.08 -0.87
CA LEU A 108 -3.23 1.05 -0.14
C LEU A 108 -3.16 1.34 1.36
N GLU A 109 -2.94 2.60 1.74
CA GLU A 109 -3.00 3.05 3.14
C GLU A 109 -4.39 2.78 3.74
N LYS A 110 -5.47 3.17 3.05
CA LYS A 110 -6.84 2.92 3.52
C LYS A 110 -7.13 1.44 3.71
N LEU A 111 -6.71 0.60 2.76
CA LEU A 111 -6.84 -0.85 2.87
C LEU A 111 -6.09 -1.38 4.08
N PHE A 112 -4.85 -0.93 4.28
CA PHE A 112 -4.03 -1.32 5.43
C PHE A 112 -4.66 -0.91 6.77
N ASP A 113 -5.19 0.31 6.86
CA ASP A 113 -5.91 0.82 8.04
C ASP A 113 -7.21 0.06 8.32
N MET A 114 -7.78 -0.60 7.30
CA MET A 114 -8.90 -1.53 7.45
C MET A 114 -8.44 -2.97 7.74
N GLY A 115 -7.15 -3.21 7.97
CA GLY A 115 -6.58 -4.53 8.23
C GLY A 115 -6.35 -5.38 6.97
N TRP A 116 -6.45 -4.82 5.76
CA TRP A 116 -6.10 -5.51 4.52
C TRP A 116 -4.64 -5.35 4.20
N VAL A 117 -3.90 -6.42 4.41
CA VAL A 117 -2.45 -6.47 4.32
C VAL A 117 -2.09 -7.21 3.02
N LEU A 118 -1.65 -6.45 2.01
CA LEU A 118 -1.12 -6.96 0.74
C LEU A 118 -0.15 -8.15 0.94
N GLN A 119 -0.34 -9.23 0.21
CA GLN A 119 0.53 -10.41 0.22
C GLN A 119 1.45 -10.44 -0.99
N GLY A 120 1.00 -9.85 -2.10
CA GLY A 120 1.80 -9.72 -3.29
C GLY A 120 1.08 -8.93 -4.37
N ALA A 121 1.87 -8.41 -5.29
CA ALA A 121 1.44 -7.86 -6.57
C ALA A 121 1.81 -8.87 -7.65
N MET A 122 0.84 -9.32 -8.44
CA MET A 122 1.03 -10.44 -9.36
C MET A 122 0.56 -10.06 -10.76
N GLU A 123 1.49 -10.05 -11.72
CA GLU A 123 1.14 -10.01 -13.14
C GLU A 123 0.97 -11.43 -13.67
N ILE A 124 -0.29 -11.87 -13.78
CA ILE A 124 -0.63 -13.23 -14.18
C ILE A 124 -1.28 -13.31 -15.58
N THR A 125 -1.32 -12.20 -16.31
CA THR A 125 -2.00 -12.14 -17.61
C THR A 125 -1.03 -11.89 -18.76
N LEU A 126 -1.33 -12.46 -19.92
CA LEU A 126 -0.58 -12.23 -21.17
C LEU A 126 -1.09 -11.01 -21.95
N LYS A 127 -1.97 -10.19 -21.36
CA LYS A 127 -2.52 -9.02 -22.05
C LYS A 127 -1.45 -7.94 -22.16
N SER A 128 -1.43 -7.26 -23.31
CA SER A 128 -0.71 -6.00 -23.44
C SER A 128 -1.26 -5.00 -22.41
N GLU A 129 -0.38 -4.15 -21.87
CA GLU A 129 -0.72 -3.12 -20.87
C GLU A 129 -1.33 -3.63 -19.56
N SER A 130 -1.11 -4.91 -19.23
CA SER A 130 -1.58 -5.47 -17.97
C SER A 130 -0.88 -4.83 -16.76
N LYS A 131 -1.59 -4.89 -15.64
CA LYS A 131 -1.22 -4.30 -14.35
C LYS A 131 -1.39 -5.37 -13.31
N ASP A 132 -0.58 -5.28 -12.27
CA ASP A 132 -0.58 -6.25 -11.20
C ASP A 132 -1.96 -6.44 -10.56
N SER A 133 -2.29 -7.69 -10.27
CA SER A 133 -3.33 -8.06 -9.33
C SER A 133 -2.79 -7.97 -7.91
N LEU A 134 -3.38 -7.10 -7.11
CA LEU A 134 -2.95 -6.84 -5.74
C LEU A 134 -3.77 -7.73 -4.80
N ILE A 135 -3.13 -8.75 -4.21
CA ILE A 135 -3.78 -9.71 -3.34
C ILE A 135 -3.59 -9.31 -1.89
N PHE A 136 -4.66 -9.21 -1.11
CA PHE A 136 -4.63 -8.78 0.29
C PHE A 136 -5.11 -9.91 1.18
N ARG A 137 -4.55 -9.99 2.38
CA ARG A 137 -5.01 -10.85 3.47
C ARG A 137 -5.58 -9.98 4.58
N LYS A 138 -6.76 -10.33 5.11
CA LYS A 138 -7.31 -9.68 6.29
C LYS A 138 -6.50 -10.07 7.53
N GLN A 139 -6.10 -9.08 8.31
CA GLN A 139 -5.43 -9.25 9.60
C GLN A 139 -6.28 -8.66 10.74
N ASP A 140 -6.29 -9.39 11.85
CA ASP A 140 -6.85 -8.99 13.13
C ASP A 140 -5.86 -9.45 14.22
N PRO A 141 -5.29 -8.54 15.05
CA PRO A 141 -5.54 -7.10 15.08
C PRO A 141 -5.08 -6.36 13.81
N ILE A 142 -5.69 -5.19 13.58
CA ILE A 142 -5.29 -4.25 12.52
C ILE A 142 -3.83 -3.82 12.79
N PRO A 143 -2.97 -3.76 11.75
CA PRO A 143 -1.58 -3.31 11.92
C PRO A 143 -1.48 -1.87 12.46
N PRO A 144 -0.36 -1.52 13.11
CA PRO A 144 -0.12 -0.15 13.56
C PRO A 144 -0.11 0.86 12.40
N PRO A 145 -0.67 2.07 12.57
CA PRO A 145 -0.66 3.10 11.53
C PRO A 145 0.74 3.44 11.03
N CYS A 146 0.88 3.68 9.73
CA CYS A 146 2.15 4.04 9.10
C CYS A 146 2.09 5.39 8.36
N ASP A 147 3.25 6.04 8.22
CA ASP A 147 3.52 7.02 7.19
C ASP A 147 3.82 6.29 5.88
N TRP A 148 3.34 6.84 4.76
CA TRP A 148 3.42 6.20 3.45
C TRP A 148 4.10 7.11 2.43
N ILE A 149 4.96 6.53 1.61
CA ILE A 149 5.57 7.21 0.46
C ILE A 149 5.55 6.30 -0.75
N CYS A 150 5.55 6.90 -1.94
CA CYS A 150 5.73 6.18 -3.19
C CYS A 150 6.99 6.68 -3.88
N ILE A 151 7.88 5.76 -4.21
CA ILE A 151 9.12 6.02 -4.93
C ILE A 151 8.97 5.51 -6.36
N SER A 152 9.35 6.33 -7.32
CA SER A 152 9.38 5.95 -8.72
C SER A 152 10.74 6.19 -9.35
N PHE A 153 11.11 5.27 -10.23
CA PHE A 153 12.20 5.40 -11.17
C PHE A 153 11.55 5.84 -12.47
N ASP A 154 11.89 7.02 -12.98
CA ASP A 154 11.21 7.65 -14.09
C ASP A 154 12.20 7.96 -15.21
N ASN A 155 11.80 7.64 -16.45
CA ASN A 155 12.67 7.76 -17.63
C ASN A 155 14.00 7.02 -17.35
N SER A 156 15.12 7.59 -17.76
CA SER A 156 16.44 7.00 -17.61
C SER A 156 17.21 7.48 -16.38
N ASP A 157 16.79 8.58 -15.75
CA ASP A 157 17.59 9.26 -14.71
C ASP A 157 16.84 9.81 -13.50
N LYS A 158 15.51 9.81 -13.47
CA LYS A 158 14.77 10.50 -12.41
C LYS A 158 14.43 9.54 -11.28
N LEU A 159 14.78 9.90 -10.06
CA LEU A 159 14.26 9.30 -8.84
C LEU A 159 13.24 10.28 -8.23
N LYS A 160 12.01 9.83 -8.01
CA LYS A 160 10.98 10.64 -7.36
C LYS A 160 10.49 9.99 -6.09
N ILE A 161 10.14 10.81 -5.11
CA ILE A 161 9.36 10.46 -3.93
C ILE A 161 8.13 11.35 -3.97
N VAL A 162 6.95 10.76 -4.04
CA VAL A 162 5.68 11.48 -4.11
C VAL A 162 4.90 11.29 -2.82
N ASP A 163 4.05 12.29 -2.55
CA ASP A 163 3.16 12.37 -1.38
C ASP A 163 3.85 12.81 -0.10
N SER A 164 4.35 14.05 -0.11
CA SER A 164 4.90 14.73 1.07
C SER A 164 6.07 14.01 1.74
N PRO A 165 7.21 13.85 1.02
CA PRO A 165 8.35 13.13 1.56
C PRO A 165 8.87 13.79 2.84
N PRO A 166 9.08 13.01 3.93
CA PRO A 166 9.64 13.54 5.16
C PRO A 166 11.00 14.22 4.91
N LYS A 167 11.26 15.32 5.62
CA LYS A 167 12.47 16.12 5.42
C LYS A 167 13.74 15.32 5.75
N ASP A 168 13.70 14.56 6.84
CA ASP A 168 14.76 13.64 7.27
C ASP A 168 15.12 12.64 6.16
N LEU A 169 14.11 12.02 5.54
CA LEU A 169 14.32 11.10 4.42
C LEU A 169 14.92 11.81 3.21
N THR A 170 14.37 12.97 2.85
CA THR A 170 14.84 13.75 1.69
C THR A 170 16.30 14.16 1.85
N ASP A 171 16.68 14.67 3.03
CA ASP A 171 18.05 15.06 3.36
C ASP A 171 18.99 13.85 3.32
N ALA A 172 18.57 12.70 3.88
CA ALA A 172 19.36 11.48 3.88
C ALA A 172 19.62 10.96 2.45
N ILE A 173 18.63 11.00 1.56
CA ILE A 173 18.80 10.58 0.16
C ILE A 173 19.73 11.55 -0.58
N LEU A 174 19.59 12.85 -0.36
CA LEU A 174 20.52 13.84 -0.92
C LEU A 174 21.94 13.66 -0.41
N GLN A 175 22.13 13.26 0.84
CA GLN A 175 23.45 12.93 1.37
C GLN A 175 24.03 11.68 0.70
N THR A 176 23.20 10.63 0.53
CA THR A 176 23.62 9.36 -0.08
C THR A 176 24.00 9.51 -1.56
N PHE A 177 23.26 10.32 -2.32
CA PHE A 177 23.44 10.45 -3.78
C PHE A 177 23.98 11.80 -4.22
N GLY A 178 24.33 12.71 -3.30
CA GLY A 178 24.56 14.13 -3.63
C GLY A 178 25.57 14.40 -4.75
N HIS A 179 26.63 13.59 -4.84
CA HIS A 179 27.61 13.68 -5.93
C HIS A 179 27.05 13.25 -7.29
N ASP A 180 26.06 12.36 -7.31
CA ASP A 180 25.40 11.86 -8.51
C ASP A 180 24.17 12.70 -8.90
N VAL A 181 23.66 13.57 -8.01
CA VAL A 181 22.50 14.43 -8.29
C VAL A 181 22.89 15.63 -9.14
N ARG A 182 22.49 15.64 -10.42
CA ARG A 182 22.70 16.74 -11.37
C ARG A 182 21.73 17.90 -11.17
N ARG A 183 20.48 17.57 -10.84
CA ARG A 183 19.38 18.53 -10.63
C ARG A 183 18.41 17.98 -9.61
N LYS A 184 17.82 18.87 -8.81
CA LYS A 184 16.76 18.51 -7.86
C LYS A 184 15.60 19.50 -7.91
N GLU A 185 14.40 18.99 -7.68
CA GLU A 185 13.16 19.74 -7.51
C GLU A 185 12.50 19.21 -6.23
N ILE A 186 12.47 20.05 -5.19
CA ILE A 186 11.89 19.67 -3.89
C ILE A 186 10.75 20.64 -3.60
N THR A 187 9.57 20.08 -3.41
CA THR A 187 8.34 20.76 -3.05
C THR A 187 7.71 20.06 -1.85
N PRO A 188 6.75 20.69 -1.15
CA PRO A 188 6.06 20.04 -0.04
C PRO A 188 5.40 18.71 -0.41
N ASP A 189 5.04 18.50 -1.68
CA ASP A 189 4.30 17.33 -2.18
C ASP A 189 5.18 16.29 -2.90
N ARG A 190 6.46 16.61 -3.18
CA ARG A 190 7.37 15.76 -3.97
C ARG A 190 8.84 16.13 -3.80
N ALA A 191 9.71 15.11 -3.80
CA ALA A 191 11.13 15.26 -4.03
C ALA A 191 11.50 14.56 -5.34
N LYS A 192 12.17 15.25 -6.26
CA LYS A 192 12.62 14.71 -7.55
C LYS A 192 14.09 15.00 -7.74
N MET A 193 14.85 13.97 -8.08
CA MET A 193 16.30 14.02 -8.27
C MET A 193 16.64 13.46 -9.65
N HIS A 194 17.48 14.17 -10.40
CA HIS A 194 18.06 13.71 -11.65
C HIS A 194 19.45 13.16 -11.38
N LEU A 195 19.62 11.85 -11.55
CA LEU A 195 20.87 11.16 -11.29
C LEU A 195 21.78 11.16 -12.53
N ALA A 196 23.09 11.18 -12.30
CA ALA A 196 24.06 11.09 -13.36
C ALA A 196 24.08 9.69 -14.00
N ASN A 197 24.53 9.63 -15.25
CA ASN A 197 24.82 8.37 -15.97
C ASN A 197 23.63 7.46 -16.23
N MET A 198 22.41 7.99 -16.22
CA MET A 198 21.21 7.29 -16.71
C MET A 198 21.00 5.91 -16.04
N PRO A 199 20.97 5.82 -14.69
CA PRO A 199 21.02 4.56 -13.98
C PRO A 199 19.84 3.63 -14.28
N TRP A 200 18.74 4.13 -14.83
CA TRP A 200 17.56 3.33 -15.18
C TRP A 200 17.55 2.86 -16.63
N ASN A 201 18.54 3.28 -17.43
CA ASN A 201 18.83 2.71 -18.75
C ASN A 201 20.32 2.35 -18.86
N PRO A 202 20.82 1.42 -18.02
CA PRO A 202 22.23 1.12 -17.94
C PRO A 202 22.71 0.21 -19.08
N SER A 203 24.00 0.27 -19.38
CA SER A 203 24.66 -0.66 -20.30
C SER A 203 26.01 -1.13 -19.74
N GLY A 204 26.51 -2.29 -20.18
CA GLY A 204 27.80 -2.82 -19.75
C GLY A 204 27.95 -2.87 -18.22
N THR A 205 29.01 -2.29 -17.70
CA THR A 205 29.30 -2.25 -16.25
C THR A 205 28.36 -1.36 -15.44
N ASP A 206 27.65 -0.42 -16.08
CA ASP A 206 26.71 0.46 -15.38
C ASP A 206 25.51 -0.33 -14.86
N THR A 207 25.23 -1.51 -15.42
CA THR A 207 24.23 -2.43 -14.90
C THR A 207 24.50 -2.77 -13.43
N VAL A 208 25.75 -3.00 -13.04
CA VAL A 208 26.13 -3.26 -11.63
C VAL A 208 25.94 -2.00 -10.78
N LYS A 209 26.30 -0.83 -11.31
CA LYS A 209 26.11 0.46 -10.59
C LYS A 209 24.65 0.73 -10.27
N THR A 210 23.72 0.40 -11.16
CA THR A 210 22.27 0.48 -10.88
C THR A 210 21.88 -0.33 -9.64
N ARG A 211 22.42 -1.54 -9.48
CA ARG A 211 22.12 -2.38 -8.31
C ARG A 211 22.75 -1.80 -7.04
N ILE A 212 23.95 -1.20 -7.14
CA ILE A 212 24.55 -0.47 -6.02
C ILE A 212 23.70 0.74 -5.61
N ILE A 213 23.14 1.48 -6.56
CA ILE A 213 22.22 2.60 -6.29
C ILE A 213 20.96 2.09 -5.56
N LEU A 214 20.38 0.97 -6.00
CA LEU A 214 19.22 0.37 -5.35
C LEU A 214 19.54 -0.07 -3.90
N LEU A 215 20.69 -0.72 -3.67
CA LEU A 215 21.13 -1.09 -2.32
C LEU A 215 21.26 0.13 -1.41
N LYS A 216 21.98 1.17 -1.87
CA LYS A 216 22.13 2.43 -1.13
C LYS A 216 20.80 3.11 -0.83
N LEU A 217 19.84 3.05 -1.76
CA LEU A 217 18.50 3.61 -1.58
C LEU A 217 17.76 2.85 -0.47
N ILE A 218 17.77 1.52 -0.50
CA ILE A 218 17.11 0.67 0.51
C ILE A 218 17.74 0.89 1.89
N GLU A 219 19.07 0.89 1.99
CA GLU A 219 19.78 1.20 3.23
C GLU A 219 19.41 2.60 3.77
N THR A 220 19.25 3.58 2.88
CA THR A 220 18.85 4.94 3.27
C THR A 220 17.41 4.99 3.76
N LEU A 221 16.50 4.24 3.12
CA LEU A 221 15.10 4.11 3.56
C LEU A 221 15.03 3.52 4.96
N GLU A 222 15.74 2.41 5.19
CA GLU A 222 15.76 1.74 6.49
C GLU A 222 16.39 2.64 7.57
N ARG A 223 17.48 3.34 7.27
CA ARG A 223 18.06 4.34 8.20
C ARG A 223 17.06 5.43 8.62
N CYS A 224 16.04 5.68 7.81
CA CYS A 224 14.96 6.64 8.09
C CYS A 224 13.66 5.98 8.59
N GLY A 225 13.69 4.67 8.87
CA GLY A 225 12.57 3.88 9.39
C GLY A 225 11.59 3.35 8.34
N PHE A 226 11.87 3.54 7.05
CA PHE A 226 11.01 3.08 5.96
C PHE A 226 11.39 1.67 5.51
N THR A 227 10.39 0.81 5.32
CA THR A 227 10.52 -0.48 4.64
C THR A 227 9.79 -0.47 3.32
N ILE A 228 10.22 -1.32 2.37
CA ILE A 228 9.45 -1.60 1.17
C ILE A 228 8.24 -2.46 1.58
N TYR A 229 7.05 -1.90 1.40
CA TYR A 229 5.77 -2.58 1.61
C TYR A 229 5.36 -3.42 0.40
N ALA A 230 5.59 -2.87 -0.80
CA ALA A 230 5.25 -3.51 -2.06
C ALA A 230 6.08 -2.93 -3.21
N THR A 231 6.34 -3.77 -4.21
CA THR A 231 6.70 -3.36 -5.56
C THR A 231 5.46 -3.51 -6.44
N ILE A 232 5.07 -2.46 -7.16
CA ILE A 232 3.90 -2.51 -8.04
C ILE A 232 4.35 -2.14 -9.45
N GLY A 233 4.24 -3.11 -10.35
CA GLY A 233 4.56 -2.97 -11.75
C GLY A 233 3.34 -2.57 -12.59
N SER A 234 3.64 -1.97 -13.73
CA SER A 234 2.68 -1.85 -14.83
C SER A 234 3.43 -2.07 -16.13
N LYS A 235 2.91 -2.93 -17.02
CA LYS A 235 3.44 -3.01 -18.38
C LYS A 235 2.98 -1.78 -19.16
N GLY A 236 3.94 -1.06 -19.74
CA GLY A 236 3.67 -0.09 -20.81
C GLY A 236 3.46 -0.79 -22.16
N GLU A 237 3.03 -0.03 -23.18
CA GLU A 237 3.00 -0.54 -24.57
C GLU A 237 4.41 -0.79 -25.11
N ASP A 238 5.41 -0.04 -24.65
CA ASP A 238 6.81 -0.12 -25.08
C ASP A 238 7.72 -0.77 -24.02
N GLU A 239 8.83 -1.39 -24.45
CA GLU A 239 9.85 -2.00 -23.57
C GLU A 239 10.46 -1.00 -22.58
N GLU A 240 10.37 0.31 -22.86
CA GLU A 240 10.84 1.38 -21.98
C GLU A 240 9.88 1.71 -20.82
N GLY A 241 8.65 1.16 -20.82
CA GLY A 241 7.55 1.64 -19.99
C GLY A 241 7.33 0.94 -18.65
N ALA A 242 7.99 -0.19 -18.38
CA ALA A 242 7.81 -0.96 -17.16
C ALA A 242 8.88 -0.59 -16.11
N GLN A 243 8.55 0.40 -15.27
CA GLN A 243 9.33 0.70 -14.07
C GLN A 243 8.45 0.48 -12.85
N ASP A 244 8.90 -0.40 -11.96
CA ASP A 244 8.18 -0.68 -10.72
C ASP A 244 8.14 0.56 -9.82
N LEU A 245 7.00 0.74 -9.15
CA LEU A 245 6.85 1.68 -8.06
C LEU A 245 7.20 0.97 -6.76
N LEU A 246 8.03 1.61 -5.91
CA LEU A 246 8.21 1.15 -4.54
C LEU A 246 7.22 1.88 -3.64
N VAL A 247 6.28 1.14 -3.10
CA VAL A 247 5.44 1.62 -1.99
C VAL A 247 6.19 1.33 -0.71
N CYS A 248 6.53 2.37 0.04
CA CYS A 248 7.27 2.23 1.29
C CYS A 248 6.44 2.78 2.45
N GLN A 249 6.64 2.19 3.63
CA GLN A 249 5.92 2.59 4.83
C GLN A 249 6.87 2.68 6.03
N ARG A 250 6.52 3.52 7.01
CA ARG A 250 7.21 3.64 8.29
C ARG A 250 6.17 3.73 9.40
N VAL A 251 6.31 2.98 10.48
CA VAL A 251 5.36 3.06 11.61
C VAL A 251 5.32 4.50 12.16
N LYS A 252 4.11 5.03 12.38
CA LYS A 252 3.94 6.38 12.94
C LYS A 252 4.59 6.49 14.30
N GLY A 253 5.36 7.55 14.51
CA GLY A 253 6.12 7.77 15.74
C GLY A 253 7.44 7.01 15.83
N TRP A 254 7.89 6.36 14.75
CA TRP A 254 9.24 5.80 14.68
C TRP A 254 10.31 6.86 14.93
N ILE A 255 11.37 6.50 15.64
CA ILE A 255 12.50 7.36 15.98
C ILE A 255 13.82 6.78 15.45
N PRO A 256 14.81 7.61 15.08
CA PRO A 256 16.11 7.14 14.62
C PRO A 256 16.74 6.10 15.54
N GLY A 257 17.11 4.95 14.98
CA GLY A 257 17.72 3.83 15.71
C GLY A 257 16.74 2.82 16.31
N ALA A 258 15.42 3.06 16.24
CA ALA A 258 14.42 2.07 16.61
C ALA A 258 14.40 0.89 15.61
N PRO A 259 14.02 -0.32 16.04
CA PRO A 259 13.94 -1.48 15.16
C PRO A 259 12.92 -1.25 14.04
N ILE A 260 13.18 -1.94 12.93
CA ILE A 260 12.35 -1.90 11.74
C ILE A 260 11.71 -3.28 11.59
N TRP A 261 10.41 -3.29 11.37
CA TRP A 261 9.65 -4.52 11.17
C TRP A 261 9.24 -4.62 9.72
N HIS A 262 9.58 -5.75 9.11
CA HIS A 262 9.08 -6.12 7.79
C HIS A 262 7.70 -6.77 7.95
N ARG A 263 6.89 -6.70 6.89
CA ARG A 263 5.64 -7.44 6.80
C ARG A 263 5.88 -8.95 6.91
#